data_AF-A0A2B3TR82-F1
#
_entry.id   AF-A0A2B3TR82-F1
#
_cell.length_a   1.000
_cell.length_b   1.000
_cell.length_c   1.000
_cell.angle_alpha   90.00
_cell.angle_beta   90.00
_cell.angle_gamma   90.00
#
_symmetry.space_group_name_H-M   'P 1'
#
loop_
_entity.id
_entity.type
_entity.pdbx_description
1 polymer ?
#
loop_
_entity_poly.entity_id
_entity_poly.type
_entity_poly.pdbx_seq_one_letter_code
_entity_poly.pdbx_strand_id
1 'polypeptide(L)'
;MEKHTNQDRERGFNLAEDALMRMIILRTEEQTYHVIWSFHHILMDGWCIPLVTHEIFETYYAIQEQREPKLSVVTLYSDYIEWLEAQDYEESSKYWNDYLEGYEGQTLLPKENLENEGYVLDELLCEIDKELTQKMKQVASDNQVTINSLIQTAWGALLQKYNGSQDVVFGSVVSGRPTDIPGIENMIGLFINTIPVRIRCEAEESFVEVMKRNQKQAVVSHAYDTHPLYEIQAQTEQKQDLITNL
;
A
#
# COMPACT_ATOMS: atom_id res chain seq x y z
N MET A 1 9.97 -27.53 -0.21
CA MET A 1 9.48 -26.19 0.16
C MET A 1 8.59 -25.65 -0.94
N GLU A 2 9.13 -25.36 -2.14
CA GLU A 2 8.37 -24.88 -3.32
C GLU A 2 7.09 -25.67 -3.63
N LYS A 3 7.14 -27.01 -3.59
CA LYS A 3 5.94 -27.84 -3.79
C LYS A 3 4.81 -27.50 -2.81
N HIS A 4 5.11 -27.32 -1.53
CA HIS A 4 4.09 -26.98 -0.53
C HIS A 4 3.57 -25.56 -0.71
N THR A 5 4.45 -24.61 -1.04
CA THR A 5 4.08 -23.22 -1.34
C THR A 5 3.14 -23.16 -2.55
N ASN A 6 3.49 -23.82 -3.65
CA ASN A 6 2.68 -23.83 -4.87
C ASN A 6 1.34 -24.52 -4.64
N GLN A 7 1.32 -25.67 -3.97
CA GLN A 7 0.06 -26.37 -3.64
C GLN A 7 -0.86 -25.54 -2.75
N ASP A 8 -0.32 -24.80 -1.79
CA ASP A 8 -1.12 -23.94 -0.93
C ASP A 8 -1.66 -22.72 -1.69
N ARG A 9 -0.84 -22.12 -2.57
CA ARG A 9 -1.26 -21.04 -3.47
C ARG A 9 -2.35 -21.48 -4.45
N GLU A 10 -2.21 -22.67 -5.06
CA GLU A 10 -3.19 -23.25 -5.98
C GLU A 10 -4.51 -23.62 -5.28
N ARG A 11 -4.44 -24.05 -4.02
CA ARG A 11 -5.62 -24.38 -3.23
C ARG A 11 -6.52 -23.16 -3.01
N GLY A 12 -5.92 -21.99 -2.77
CA GLY A 12 -6.66 -20.77 -2.42
C GLY A 12 -7.48 -20.93 -1.13
N PHE A 13 -8.51 -20.10 -0.98
CA PHE A 13 -9.44 -20.14 0.15
C PHE A 13 -10.90 -20.10 -0.34
N ASN A 14 -11.76 -20.90 0.28
CA ASN A 14 -13.20 -20.73 0.18
C ASN A 14 -13.67 -19.68 1.20
N LEU A 15 -14.12 -18.52 0.72
CA LEU A 15 -14.54 -17.40 1.56
C LEU A 15 -15.71 -17.70 2.50
N ALA A 16 -16.55 -18.68 2.18
CA ALA A 16 -17.71 -19.02 2.98
C ALA A 16 -17.45 -20.08 4.06
N GLU A 17 -16.36 -20.85 3.95
CA GLU A 17 -16.17 -22.08 4.72
C GLU A 17 -14.82 -22.17 5.44
N ASP A 18 -13.76 -21.58 4.88
CA ASP A 18 -12.42 -21.67 5.44
C ASP A 18 -12.18 -20.63 6.56
N ALA A 19 -11.20 -20.90 7.43
CA ALA A 19 -10.72 -19.95 8.43
C ALA A 19 -9.93 -18.76 7.84
N LEU A 20 -9.74 -18.72 6.52
CA LEU A 20 -9.04 -17.67 5.75
C LEU A 20 -7.59 -17.38 6.17
N MET A 21 -7.04 -18.21 7.04
CA MET A 21 -5.65 -18.22 7.45
C MET A 21 -5.18 -19.66 7.61
N ARG A 22 -3.94 -19.93 7.21
CA ARG A 22 -3.35 -21.26 7.26
C ARG A 22 -1.86 -21.17 7.54
N MET A 23 -1.37 -22.03 8.42
CA MET A 23 0.06 -22.14 8.73
C MET A 23 0.52 -23.58 8.53
N ILE A 24 1.61 -23.76 7.79
CA ILE A 24 2.26 -25.04 7.56
C ILE A 24 3.67 -24.94 8.13
N ILE A 25 3.99 -25.79 9.09
CA ILE A 25 5.33 -25.89 9.67
C ILE A 25 6.00 -27.15 9.14
N LEU A 26 7.07 -26.97 8.37
CA LEU A 26 7.86 -28.04 7.79
C LEU A 26 9.17 -28.17 8.56
N ARG A 27 9.34 -29.28 9.28
CA ARG A 27 10.65 -29.64 9.84
C ARG A 27 11.54 -30.19 8.74
N THR A 28 12.58 -29.46 8.35
CA THR A 28 13.50 -29.88 7.30
C THR A 28 14.72 -30.63 7.84
N GLU A 29 15.14 -30.32 9.07
CA GLU A 29 16.22 -31.02 9.78
C GLU A 29 15.91 -31.10 11.28
N GLU A 30 16.87 -31.52 12.11
CA GLU A 30 16.64 -31.71 13.54
C GLU A 30 16.18 -30.42 14.24
N GLN A 31 16.80 -29.29 13.92
CA GLN A 31 16.48 -27.97 14.52
C GLN A 31 16.16 -26.90 13.46
N THR A 32 15.91 -27.33 12.22
CA THR A 32 15.64 -26.44 11.09
C THR A 32 14.18 -26.59 10.67
N TYR A 33 13.48 -25.45 10.60
CA TYR A 33 12.06 -25.37 10.28
C TYR A 33 11.82 -24.30 9.21
N HIS A 34 10.88 -24.58 8.32
CA HIS A 34 10.30 -23.60 7.42
C HIS A 34 8.83 -23.41 7.79
N VAL A 35 8.41 -22.15 7.91
CA VAL A 35 7.03 -21.79 8.17
C VAL A 35 6.47 -21.15 6.89
N ILE A 36 5.39 -21.73 6.37
CA ILE A 36 4.59 -21.13 5.32
C ILE A 36 3.33 -20.61 5.99
N TRP A 37 3.14 -19.29 5.96
CA TRP A 37 1.94 -18.64 6.46
C TRP A 37 1.19 -17.99 5.31
N SER A 38 -0.05 -18.43 5.11
CA SER A 38 -0.94 -17.96 4.06
C SER A 38 -2.20 -17.40 4.69
N PHE A 39 -2.70 -16.29 4.17
CA PHE A 39 -3.95 -15.69 4.59
C PHE A 39 -4.64 -15.04 3.40
N HIS A 40 -5.96 -14.93 3.44
CA HIS A 40 -6.71 -14.19 2.45
C HIS A 40 -6.65 -12.70 2.77
N HIS A 41 -6.33 -11.86 1.79
CA HIS A 41 -6.11 -10.42 1.98
C HIS A 41 -7.35 -9.65 2.47
N ILE A 42 -8.55 -10.26 2.39
CA ILE A 42 -9.79 -9.74 2.97
C ILE A 42 -9.73 -9.60 4.50
N LEU A 43 -8.88 -10.40 5.17
CA LEU A 43 -8.73 -10.35 6.63
C LEU A 43 -7.76 -9.27 7.08
N MET A 44 -6.66 -9.09 6.36
CA MET A 44 -5.56 -8.24 6.80
C MET A 44 -4.65 -7.80 5.66
N ASP A 45 -3.95 -6.71 5.88
CA ASP A 45 -2.94 -6.16 4.99
C ASP A 45 -1.50 -6.33 5.52
N GLY A 46 -0.52 -5.87 4.73
CA GLY A 46 0.89 -5.98 5.07
C GLY A 46 1.29 -5.30 6.39
N TRP A 47 0.53 -4.29 6.84
CA TRP A 47 0.76 -3.63 8.13
C TRP A 47 0.45 -4.57 9.32
N CYS A 48 -0.52 -5.46 9.14
CA CYS A 48 -0.93 -6.42 10.16
C CYS A 48 0.10 -7.55 10.37
N ILE A 49 0.94 -7.84 9.37
CA ILE A 49 1.94 -8.92 9.43
C ILE A 49 2.86 -8.81 10.66
N PRO A 50 3.57 -7.69 10.91
CA PRO A 50 4.41 -7.56 12.09
C PRO A 50 3.63 -7.59 13.40
N LEU A 51 2.39 -7.09 13.43
CA LEU A 51 1.53 -7.09 14.63
C LEU A 51 1.18 -8.53 15.03
N VAL A 52 0.63 -9.30 14.08
CA VAL A 52 0.25 -10.71 14.31
C VAL A 52 1.49 -11.55 14.62
N THR A 53 2.59 -11.32 13.92
CA THR A 53 3.86 -12.04 14.16
C THR A 53 4.38 -11.76 15.58
N HIS A 54 4.29 -10.51 16.05
CA HIS A 54 4.67 -10.15 17.41
C HIS A 54 3.82 -10.89 18.45
N GLU A 55 2.49 -10.91 18.28
CA GLU A 55 1.58 -11.61 19.19
C GLU A 55 1.78 -13.12 19.20
N ILE A 56 2.07 -13.73 18.05
CA ILE A 56 2.42 -15.16 17.95
C ILE A 56 3.66 -15.46 18.79
N PHE A 57 4.73 -14.67 18.64
CA PHE A 57 5.96 -14.90 19.41
C PHE A 57 5.80 -14.59 20.89
N GLU A 58 5.10 -13.53 21.25
CA GLU A 58 4.80 -13.20 22.65
C GLU A 58 4.01 -14.34 23.32
N THR A 59 3.01 -14.87 22.62
CA THR A 59 2.23 -16.03 23.10
C THR A 59 3.10 -17.28 23.22
N TYR A 60 3.94 -17.54 22.21
CA TYR A 60 4.85 -18.68 22.22
C TYR A 60 5.82 -18.64 23.41
N TYR A 61 6.47 -17.51 23.66
CA TYR A 61 7.39 -17.37 24.80
C TYR A 61 6.66 -17.42 26.14
N ALA A 62 5.46 -16.82 26.23
CA ALA A 62 4.64 -16.90 27.43
C ALA A 62 4.33 -18.34 27.84
N ILE A 63 3.96 -19.18 26.85
CA ILE A 63 3.70 -20.62 27.07
C ILE A 63 4.98 -21.34 27.54
N GLN A 64 6.14 -21.07 26.91
CA GLN A 64 7.40 -21.69 27.32
C GLN A 64 7.80 -21.32 28.76
N GLU A 65 7.54 -20.08 29.15
CA GLU A 65 7.88 -19.53 30.47
C GLU A 65 6.79 -19.79 31.53
N GLN A 66 5.66 -20.41 31.15
CA GLN A 66 4.50 -20.63 32.02
C GLN A 66 3.94 -19.33 32.62
N ARG A 67 3.91 -18.26 31.83
CA ARG A 67 3.31 -16.97 32.16
C ARG A 67 2.13 -16.66 31.24
N GLU A 68 1.30 -15.73 31.65
CA GLU A 68 0.29 -15.15 30.76
C GLU A 68 0.96 -14.26 29.68
N PRO A 69 0.49 -14.29 28.42
CA PRO A 69 0.96 -13.39 27.38
C PRO A 69 0.50 -11.96 27.64
N LYS A 70 1.36 -10.99 27.34
CA LYS A 70 1.04 -9.56 27.44
C LYS A 70 0.69 -9.02 26.06
N LEU A 71 -0.58 -9.12 25.72
CA LEU A 71 -1.11 -8.63 24.44
C LEU A 71 -1.64 -7.20 24.56
N SER A 72 -1.58 -6.46 23.46
CA SER A 72 -2.19 -5.13 23.36
C SER A 72 -3.71 -5.23 23.41
N VAL A 73 -4.37 -4.15 23.84
CA VAL A 73 -5.82 -4.05 23.69
C VAL A 73 -6.15 -3.91 22.21
N VAL A 74 -7.05 -4.76 21.72
CA VAL A 74 -7.48 -4.79 20.32
C VAL A 74 -8.78 -4.00 20.17
N THR A 75 -8.81 -3.06 19.23
CA THR A 75 -10.05 -2.44 18.74
C THR A 75 -10.65 -3.34 17.66
N LEU A 76 -11.97 -3.52 17.64
CA LEU A 76 -12.60 -4.42 16.69
C LEU A 76 -12.63 -3.79 15.30
N TYR A 77 -12.43 -4.61 14.25
CA TYR A 77 -12.54 -4.14 12.87
C TYR A 77 -13.95 -3.64 12.52
N SER A 78 -14.99 -4.11 13.23
CA SER A 78 -16.35 -3.58 13.13
C SER A 78 -16.42 -2.08 13.39
N ASP A 79 -15.60 -1.56 14.31
CA ASP A 79 -15.60 -0.14 14.67
C ASP A 79 -15.07 0.71 13.50
N TYR A 80 -14.12 0.17 12.73
CA TYR A 80 -13.67 0.77 11.48
C TYR A 80 -14.76 0.73 10.40
N ILE A 81 -15.50 -0.38 10.28
CA ILE A 81 -16.62 -0.46 9.32
C ILE A 81 -17.71 0.55 9.66
N GLU A 82 -18.10 0.67 10.93
CA GLU A 82 -19.08 1.67 11.38
C GLU A 82 -18.59 3.10 11.10
N TRP A 83 -17.30 3.38 11.35
CA TRP A 83 -16.70 4.66 10.99
C TRP A 83 -16.72 4.89 9.47
N LEU A 84 -16.41 3.87 8.67
CA LEU A 84 -16.37 3.96 7.20
C LEU A 84 -17.75 4.24 6.61
N GLU A 85 -18.80 3.58 7.12
CA GLU A 85 -20.19 3.81 6.72
C GLU A 85 -20.69 5.21 7.07
N ALA A 86 -20.08 5.87 8.05
CA ALA A 86 -20.40 7.24 8.44
C ALA A 86 -19.70 8.32 7.60
N GLN A 87 -18.78 7.95 6.69
CA GLN A 87 -18.07 8.92 5.87
C GLN A 87 -18.96 9.51 4.77
N ASP A 88 -18.73 10.77 4.43
CA ASP A 88 -19.45 11.44 3.34
C ASP A 88 -18.91 10.99 1.98
N TYR A 89 -19.68 10.12 1.32
CA TYR A 89 -19.35 9.59 0.00
C TYR A 89 -19.34 10.69 -1.07
N GLU A 90 -20.28 11.64 -1.03
CA GLU A 90 -20.39 12.70 -2.04
C GLU A 90 -19.22 13.68 -1.92
N GLU A 91 -18.82 14.02 -0.69
CA GLU A 91 -17.64 14.85 -0.44
C GLU A 91 -16.35 14.17 -0.93
N SER A 92 -16.18 12.88 -0.62
CA SER A 92 -15.03 12.09 -1.07
C SER A 92 -14.94 11.99 -2.60
N SER A 93 -16.07 11.69 -3.24
CA SER A 93 -16.15 11.61 -4.70
C SER A 93 -15.84 12.98 -5.33
N LYS A 94 -16.39 14.06 -4.79
CA LYS A 94 -16.09 15.40 -5.26
C LYS A 94 -14.61 15.74 -5.14
N TYR A 95 -13.99 15.43 -4.00
CA TYR A 95 -12.57 15.66 -3.80
C TYR A 95 -11.71 14.99 -4.89
N TRP A 96 -11.96 13.72 -5.17
CA TRP A 96 -11.17 12.98 -6.17
C TRP A 96 -11.43 13.48 -7.61
N ASN A 97 -12.64 13.94 -7.92
CA ASN A 97 -12.93 14.61 -9.18
C ASN A 97 -12.16 15.92 -9.32
N ASP A 98 -12.22 16.78 -8.31
CA ASP A 98 -11.52 18.07 -8.29
C ASP A 98 -9.99 17.84 -8.35
N TYR A 99 -9.49 16.79 -7.69
CA TYR A 99 -8.07 16.42 -7.69
C TYR A 99 -7.54 16.05 -9.09
N LEU A 100 -8.37 15.33 -9.86
CA LEU A 100 -8.01 14.83 -11.19
C LEU A 100 -8.49 15.74 -12.33
N GLU A 101 -9.11 16.88 -12.01
CA GLU A 101 -9.65 17.80 -13.01
C GLU A 101 -8.60 18.23 -14.05
N GLY A 102 -8.97 18.15 -15.32
CA GLY A 102 -8.09 18.49 -16.44
C GLY A 102 -6.95 17.51 -16.72
N TYR A 103 -6.94 16.33 -16.09
CA TYR A 103 -6.04 15.24 -16.48
C TYR A 103 -6.62 14.46 -17.67
N GLU A 104 -6.06 14.68 -18.86
CA GLU A 104 -6.46 14.00 -20.10
C GLU A 104 -5.46 12.90 -20.53
N GLY A 105 -4.36 12.75 -19.78
CA GLY A 105 -3.25 11.88 -20.15
C GLY A 105 -3.44 10.40 -19.77
N GLN A 106 -2.49 9.57 -20.16
CA GLN A 106 -2.29 8.23 -19.62
C GLN A 106 -0.79 8.04 -19.35
N THR A 107 -0.45 7.55 -18.17
CA THR A 107 0.96 7.36 -17.78
C THR A 107 1.41 5.94 -18.08
N LEU A 108 2.21 5.79 -19.13
CA LEU A 108 2.71 4.50 -19.59
C LEU A 108 4.10 4.21 -19.01
N LEU A 109 4.33 2.95 -18.67
CA LEU A 109 5.68 2.42 -18.47
C LEU A 109 6.22 1.90 -19.80
N PRO A 110 7.54 2.01 -20.05
CA PRO A 110 8.16 1.33 -21.17
C PRO A 110 7.88 -0.17 -21.07
N LYS A 111 7.18 -0.72 -22.07
CA LYS A 111 6.92 -2.15 -22.19
C LYS A 111 7.77 -2.70 -23.32
N GLU A 112 8.50 -3.79 -23.06
CA GLU A 112 8.92 -4.66 -24.14
C GLU A 112 7.67 -5.36 -24.67
N ASN A 113 7.55 -5.52 -26.00
CA ASN A 113 6.45 -6.24 -26.62
C ASN A 113 6.58 -7.73 -26.27
N LEU A 114 6.16 -8.09 -25.07
CA LEU A 114 6.01 -9.48 -24.65
C LEU A 114 4.67 -9.94 -25.23
N GLU A 115 4.72 -10.87 -26.18
CA GLU A 115 3.54 -11.59 -26.62
C GLU A 115 2.87 -12.24 -25.38
N ASN A 116 1.54 -12.40 -25.41
CA ASN A 116 0.68 -12.82 -24.28
C ASN A 116 1.14 -14.13 -23.59
N GLU A 117 2.21 -14.11 -22.79
CA GLU A 117 2.73 -15.25 -22.03
C GLU A 117 2.10 -15.38 -20.63
N GLY A 118 1.08 -14.57 -20.34
CA GLY A 118 0.50 -14.48 -19.00
C GLY A 118 1.35 -13.62 -18.06
N TYR A 119 0.85 -13.40 -16.85
CA TYR A 119 1.58 -12.62 -15.84
C TYR A 119 2.64 -13.50 -15.16
N VAL A 120 3.91 -13.13 -15.33
CA VAL A 120 5.05 -13.70 -14.58
C VAL A 120 5.50 -12.66 -13.57
N LEU A 121 5.42 -13.00 -12.29
CA LEU A 121 6.01 -12.18 -11.24
C LEU A 121 7.54 -12.33 -11.31
N ASP A 122 8.24 -11.21 -11.47
CA ASP A 122 9.69 -11.12 -11.32
C ASP A 122 10.01 -9.99 -10.33
N GLU A 123 11.14 -10.09 -9.64
CA GLU A 123 11.55 -9.15 -8.60
C GLU A 123 12.98 -8.69 -8.85
N LEU A 124 13.15 -7.38 -8.97
CA LEU A 124 14.47 -6.75 -9.01
C LEU A 124 14.70 -5.97 -7.70
N LEU A 125 15.60 -6.48 -6.88
CA LEU A 125 16.03 -5.78 -5.67
C LEU A 125 17.10 -4.73 -6.03
N CYS A 126 16.76 -3.46 -5.83
CA CYS A 126 17.70 -2.35 -5.94
C CYS A 126 17.93 -1.72 -4.57
N GLU A 127 19.19 -1.71 -4.12
CA GLU A 127 19.57 -1.05 -2.87
C GLU A 127 20.07 0.38 -3.13
N ILE A 128 19.51 1.33 -2.38
CA ILE A 128 20.04 2.70 -2.31
C ILE A 128 21.07 2.72 -1.18
N ASP A 129 22.29 3.16 -1.47
CA ASP A 129 23.36 3.16 -0.48
C ASP A 129 23.02 4.03 0.74
N LYS A 130 23.75 3.78 1.84
CA LYS A 130 23.51 4.45 3.12
C LYS A 130 23.72 5.97 3.03
N GLU A 131 24.68 6.43 2.25
CA GLU A 131 25.00 7.85 2.14
C GLU A 131 23.87 8.59 1.42
N LEU A 132 23.39 8.06 0.29
CA LEU A 132 22.26 8.61 -0.45
C LEU A 132 20.98 8.55 0.38
N THR A 133 20.73 7.45 1.08
CA THR A 133 19.58 7.32 1.99
C THR A 133 19.59 8.40 3.08
N GLN A 134 20.75 8.69 3.67
CA GLN A 134 20.88 9.76 4.67
C GLN A 134 20.62 11.14 4.08
N LYS A 135 21.15 11.43 2.88
CA LYS A 135 20.90 12.68 2.17
C LYS A 135 19.42 12.86 1.84
N MET A 136 18.73 11.81 1.38
CA MET A 136 17.30 11.86 1.11
C MET A 136 16.48 12.14 2.37
N LYS A 137 16.82 11.49 3.50
CA LYS A 137 16.19 11.77 4.80
C LYS A 137 16.42 13.21 5.25
N GLN A 138 17.62 13.74 5.05
CA GLN A 138 17.94 15.14 5.38
C GLN A 138 17.13 16.11 4.53
N VAL A 139 17.08 15.91 3.20
CA VAL A 139 16.30 16.75 2.28
C VAL A 139 14.81 16.72 2.62
N ALA A 140 14.26 15.54 2.94
CA ALA A 140 12.87 15.41 3.35
C ALA A 140 12.60 16.18 4.65
N SER A 141 13.46 16.01 5.65
CA SER A 141 13.38 16.72 6.93
C SER A 141 13.47 18.24 6.78
N ASP A 142 14.47 18.74 6.06
CA ASP A 142 14.71 20.18 5.85
C ASP A 142 13.54 20.88 5.14
N ASN A 143 12.79 20.12 4.34
CA ASN A 143 11.63 20.61 3.61
C ASN A 143 10.28 20.27 4.25
N GLN A 144 10.28 19.64 5.42
CA GLN A 144 9.08 19.21 6.14
C GLN A 144 8.15 18.31 5.29
N VAL A 145 8.75 17.39 4.56
CA VAL A 145 8.04 16.37 3.78
C VAL A 145 8.42 14.97 4.22
N THR A 146 7.60 13.99 3.88
CA THR A 146 7.90 12.57 4.11
C THR A 146 8.87 12.04 3.06
N ILE A 147 9.57 10.95 3.40
CA ILE A 147 10.38 10.22 2.41
C ILE A 147 9.51 9.68 1.27
N ASN A 148 8.25 9.30 1.57
CA ASN A 148 7.29 8.84 0.58
C ASN A 148 7.01 9.93 -0.46
N SER A 149 6.68 11.15 -0.03
CA SER A 149 6.45 12.26 -0.96
C SER A 149 7.67 12.60 -1.80
N LEU A 150 8.89 12.47 -1.25
CA LEU A 150 10.13 12.62 -2.02
C LEU A 150 10.26 11.56 -3.10
N ILE A 151 10.07 10.28 -2.76
CA ILE A 151 10.13 9.14 -3.70
C ILE A 151 9.06 9.27 -4.78
N GLN A 152 7.81 9.55 -4.41
CA GLN A 152 6.71 9.77 -5.36
C GLN A 152 7.01 10.94 -6.31
N THR A 153 7.60 12.03 -5.82
CA THR A 153 7.98 13.16 -6.68
C THR A 153 9.11 12.78 -7.64
N ALA A 154 10.12 12.04 -7.17
CA ALA A 154 11.19 11.52 -8.02
C ALA A 154 10.67 10.54 -9.08
N TRP A 155 9.74 9.67 -8.70
CA TRP A 155 9.06 8.73 -9.59
C TRP A 155 8.21 9.45 -10.64
N GLY A 156 7.40 10.43 -10.23
CA GLY A 156 6.63 11.26 -11.16
C GLY A 156 7.53 12.01 -12.15
N ALA A 157 8.63 12.60 -11.68
CA ALA A 157 9.59 13.28 -12.55
C ALA A 157 10.25 12.31 -13.57
N LEU A 158 10.48 11.06 -13.17
CA LEU A 158 10.98 10.03 -14.09
C LEU A 158 9.91 9.68 -15.14
N LEU A 159 8.67 9.43 -14.71
CA LEU A 159 7.55 9.11 -15.59
C LEU A 159 7.26 10.23 -16.60
N GLN A 160 7.33 11.49 -16.17
CA GLN A 160 7.21 12.65 -17.04
C GLN A 160 8.22 12.61 -18.20
N LYS A 161 9.48 12.26 -17.91
CA LYS A 161 10.52 12.13 -18.95
C LYS A 161 10.24 10.99 -19.92
N TYR A 162 9.78 9.83 -19.43
CA TYR A 162 9.46 8.68 -20.28
C TYR A 162 8.21 8.90 -21.14
N ASN A 163 7.25 9.69 -20.65
CA ASN A 163 5.99 9.95 -21.35
C ASN A 163 6.00 11.25 -22.18
N GLY A 164 7.06 12.06 -22.08
CA GLY A 164 7.10 13.37 -22.74
C GLY A 164 6.00 14.33 -22.25
N SER A 165 5.49 14.12 -21.04
CA SER A 165 4.40 14.89 -20.41
C SER A 165 4.91 15.61 -19.16
N GLN A 166 4.35 16.77 -18.85
CA GLN A 166 4.57 17.47 -17.57
C GLN A 166 3.50 17.15 -16.53
N ASP A 167 2.55 16.26 -16.84
CA ASP A 167 1.45 15.86 -15.97
C ASP A 167 1.27 14.34 -16.07
N VAL A 168 1.51 13.64 -14.96
CA VAL A 168 1.45 12.18 -14.87
C VAL A 168 0.65 11.75 -13.64
N VAL A 169 -0.04 10.63 -13.75
CA VAL A 169 -0.82 9.99 -12.69
C VAL A 169 -0.37 8.54 -12.55
N PHE A 170 -0.12 8.11 -11.32
CA PHE A 170 0.21 6.72 -11.00
C PHE A 170 -0.44 6.31 -9.67
N GLY A 171 -0.52 5.01 -9.40
CA GLY A 171 -1.08 4.51 -8.14
C GLY A 171 -0.08 4.54 -6.99
N SER A 172 -0.56 4.88 -5.80
CA SER A 172 0.17 4.69 -4.55
C SER A 172 -0.71 3.97 -3.54
N VAL A 173 -0.14 2.99 -2.85
CA VAL A 173 -0.80 2.33 -1.72
C VAL A 173 -0.67 3.21 -0.49
N VAL A 174 -1.80 3.52 0.15
CA VAL A 174 -1.90 4.23 1.43
C VAL A 174 -2.26 3.25 2.55
N SER A 175 -2.00 3.62 3.81
CA SER A 175 -2.31 2.75 4.94
C SER A 175 -3.81 2.61 5.20
N GLY A 176 -4.62 3.62 4.85
CA GLY A 176 -6.06 3.64 5.08
C GLY A 176 -6.46 3.60 6.57
N ARG A 177 -5.56 4.03 7.46
CA ARG A 177 -5.73 4.02 8.92
C ARG A 177 -6.04 5.43 9.43
N PRO A 178 -7.32 5.83 9.53
CA PRO A 178 -7.68 7.19 9.95
C PRO A 178 -7.34 7.44 11.42
N THR A 179 -6.73 8.58 11.70
CA THR A 179 -6.29 8.97 13.06
C THR A 179 -7.45 9.21 14.03
N ASP A 180 -8.66 9.38 13.50
CA ASP A 180 -9.87 9.64 14.29
C ASP A 180 -10.37 8.39 15.04
N ILE A 181 -9.85 7.21 14.69
CA ILE A 181 -10.16 5.95 15.37
C ILE A 181 -9.05 5.63 16.38
N PRO A 182 -9.33 5.67 17.69
CA PRO A 182 -8.36 5.32 18.70
C PRO A 182 -7.84 3.88 18.53
N GLY A 183 -6.52 3.72 18.47
CA GLY A 183 -5.88 2.42 18.36
C GLY A 183 -5.89 1.81 16.95
N ILE A 184 -6.25 2.56 15.92
CA ILE A 184 -6.29 2.09 14.52
C ILE A 184 -4.98 1.42 14.06
N GLU A 185 -3.84 1.88 14.58
CA GLU A 185 -2.52 1.36 14.21
C GLU A 185 -2.25 -0.07 14.68
N ASN A 186 -2.98 -0.52 15.71
CA ASN A 186 -2.89 -1.88 16.25
C ASN A 186 -4.05 -2.77 15.78
N MET A 187 -4.99 -2.22 15.02
CA MET A 187 -6.17 -2.95 14.55
C MET A 187 -5.77 -3.92 13.43
N ILE A 188 -6.23 -5.17 13.53
CA ILE A 188 -6.07 -6.18 12.48
C ILE A 188 -7.28 -6.11 11.54
N GLY A 189 -7.02 -5.94 10.24
CA GLY A 189 -8.05 -5.68 9.24
C GLY A 189 -7.44 -5.29 7.90
N LEU A 190 -8.29 -5.16 6.87
CA LEU A 190 -7.90 -4.63 5.56
C LEU A 190 -8.15 -3.14 5.51
N PHE A 191 -7.09 -2.33 5.50
CA PHE A 191 -7.19 -0.87 5.47
C PHE A 191 -6.57 -0.29 4.21
N ILE A 192 -5.49 -0.91 3.72
CA ILE A 192 -4.76 -0.36 2.58
C ILE A 192 -5.70 -0.12 1.39
N ASN A 193 -5.48 1.00 0.73
CA ASN A 193 -6.15 1.32 -0.50
C ASN A 193 -5.13 1.86 -1.50
N THR A 194 -5.46 1.76 -2.78
CA THR A 194 -4.68 2.40 -3.83
C THR A 194 -5.38 3.69 -4.23
N ILE A 195 -4.65 4.80 -4.19
CA ILE A 195 -5.14 6.11 -4.63
C ILE A 195 -4.27 6.64 -5.78
N PRO A 196 -4.82 7.51 -6.65
CA PRO A 196 -4.00 8.20 -7.64
C PRO A 196 -3.10 9.23 -6.96
N VAL A 197 -1.87 9.31 -7.45
CA VAL A 197 -0.91 10.38 -7.20
C VAL A 197 -0.64 11.08 -8.52
N ARG A 198 -1.01 12.35 -8.59
CA ARG A 198 -0.80 13.23 -9.74
C ARG A 198 0.40 14.13 -9.50
N ILE A 199 1.41 14.00 -10.36
CA ILE A 199 2.59 14.86 -10.37
C ILE A 199 2.55 15.72 -11.63
N ARG A 200 2.25 17.00 -11.42
CA ARG A 200 2.30 18.04 -12.44
C ARG A 200 3.47 18.98 -12.15
N CYS A 201 4.19 19.38 -13.19
CA CYS A 201 5.26 20.37 -13.12
C CYS A 201 4.90 21.58 -13.99
N GLU A 202 5.07 22.79 -13.46
CA GLU A 202 4.96 24.01 -14.26
C GLU A 202 6.32 24.42 -14.83
N ALA A 203 6.32 25.29 -15.85
CA ALA A 203 7.57 25.82 -16.39
C ALA A 203 8.34 26.54 -15.26
N GLU A 204 9.64 26.25 -15.14
CA GLU A 204 10.56 26.85 -14.16
C GLU A 204 10.38 26.40 -12.69
N GLU A 205 9.48 25.46 -12.42
CA GLU A 205 9.28 24.93 -11.07
C GLU A 205 10.46 24.03 -10.65
N SER A 206 10.96 24.23 -9.43
CA SER A 206 12.00 23.39 -8.84
C SER A 206 11.44 22.08 -8.29
N PHE A 207 12.29 21.05 -8.22
CA PHE A 207 11.92 19.78 -7.61
C PHE A 207 11.37 19.93 -6.18
N VAL A 208 11.93 20.86 -5.40
CA VAL A 208 11.52 21.12 -4.02
C VAL A 208 10.10 21.68 -3.95
N GLU A 209 9.71 22.53 -4.89
CA GLU A 209 8.36 23.10 -4.97
C GLU A 209 7.33 22.03 -5.30
N VAL A 210 7.61 21.21 -6.32
CA VAL A 210 6.76 20.05 -6.68
C VAL A 210 6.62 19.10 -5.50
N MET A 211 7.72 18.78 -4.82
CA MET A 211 7.74 17.87 -3.67
C MET A 211 6.91 18.40 -2.49
N LYS A 212 6.99 19.70 -2.19
CA LYS A 212 6.18 20.33 -1.14
C LYS A 212 4.70 20.37 -1.52
N ARG A 213 4.37 20.61 -2.78
CA ARG A 213 2.99 20.53 -3.27
C ARG A 213 2.45 19.10 -3.16
N ASN A 214 3.22 18.10 -3.56
CA ASN A 214 2.86 16.69 -3.40
C ASN A 214 2.61 16.32 -1.91
N GLN A 215 3.49 16.75 -0.99
CA GLN A 215 3.28 16.52 0.43
C GLN A 215 1.99 17.18 0.95
N LYS A 216 1.72 18.43 0.58
CA LYS A 216 0.48 19.13 0.97
C LYS A 216 -0.74 18.37 0.46
N GLN A 217 -0.70 17.94 -0.79
CA GLN A 217 -1.78 17.17 -1.38
C GLN A 217 -1.99 15.85 -0.67
N ALA A 218 -0.92 15.09 -0.37
CA ALA A 218 -1.01 13.83 0.35
C ALA A 218 -1.66 13.99 1.73
N VAL A 219 -1.39 15.10 2.44
CA VAL A 219 -2.04 15.41 3.73
C VAL A 219 -3.54 15.66 3.56
N VAL A 220 -3.95 16.34 2.48
CA VAL A 220 -5.38 16.57 2.21
C VAL A 220 -6.07 15.28 1.76
N SER A 221 -5.43 14.48 0.89
CA SER A 221 -5.95 13.20 0.41
C SER A 221 -6.23 12.21 1.53
N HIS A 222 -5.47 12.28 2.63
CA HIS A 222 -5.61 11.35 3.76
C HIS A 222 -7.04 11.23 4.31
N ALA A 223 -7.82 12.31 4.27
CA ALA A 223 -9.23 12.29 4.71
C ALA A 223 -10.13 11.45 3.78
N TYR A 224 -9.67 11.17 2.56
CA TYR A 224 -10.42 10.52 1.48
C TYR A 224 -9.75 9.24 0.98
N ASP A 225 -8.71 8.77 1.69
CA ASP A 225 -7.90 7.59 1.35
C ASP A 225 -8.74 6.29 1.31
N THR A 226 -9.93 6.28 1.91
CA THR A 226 -10.84 5.13 1.95
C THR A 226 -11.76 5.05 0.74
N HIS A 227 -11.79 6.08 -0.12
CA HIS A 227 -12.63 6.08 -1.31
C HIS A 227 -12.08 5.08 -2.34
N PRO A 228 -12.88 4.12 -2.83
CA PRO A 228 -12.36 3.02 -3.64
C PRO A 228 -11.79 3.50 -4.98
N LEU A 229 -10.64 2.95 -5.39
CA LEU A 229 -10.00 3.30 -6.67
C LEU A 229 -10.94 3.14 -7.87
N TYR A 230 -11.74 2.07 -7.89
CA TYR A 230 -12.65 1.82 -9.01
C TYR A 230 -13.73 2.91 -9.16
N GLU A 231 -14.15 3.55 -8.06
CA GLU A 231 -15.07 4.69 -8.09
C GLU A 231 -14.37 5.94 -8.61
N ILE A 232 -13.15 6.20 -8.14
CA ILE A 232 -12.32 7.30 -8.65
C ILE A 232 -12.14 7.16 -10.17
N GLN A 233 -11.78 5.96 -10.63
CA GLN A 233 -11.61 5.64 -12.04
C GLN A 233 -12.91 5.78 -12.83
N ALA A 234 -14.05 5.36 -12.27
CA ALA A 234 -15.34 5.46 -12.95
C ALA A 234 -15.71 6.90 -13.32
N GLN A 235 -15.11 7.89 -12.66
CA GLN A 235 -15.39 9.31 -12.86
C GLN A 235 -14.40 10.01 -13.79
N THR A 236 -13.27 9.38 -14.13
CA THR A 236 -12.30 9.92 -15.10
C THR A 236 -12.62 9.53 -16.54
N GLU A 237 -11.98 10.17 -17.51
CA GLU A 237 -12.10 9.79 -18.94
C GLU A 237 -11.39 8.46 -19.22
N GLN A 238 -10.27 8.21 -18.54
CA GLN A 238 -9.40 7.04 -18.70
C GLN A 238 -10.02 5.76 -18.11
N LYS A 239 -10.96 5.86 -17.16
CA LYS A 239 -11.53 4.69 -16.48
C LYS A 239 -10.44 3.80 -15.88
N GLN A 240 -10.46 2.51 -16.20
CA GLN A 240 -9.48 1.52 -15.74
C GLN A 240 -8.05 1.84 -16.21
N ASP A 241 -7.90 2.63 -17.27
CA ASP A 241 -6.60 3.03 -17.82
C ASP A 241 -5.94 4.19 -17.07
N LEU A 242 -6.61 4.81 -16.09
CA LEU A 242 -6.03 5.88 -15.26
C LEU A 242 -4.77 5.39 -14.52
N ILE A 243 -4.82 4.17 -14.01
CA ILE A 243 -3.72 3.52 -13.28
C ILE A 243 -3.58 2.10 -13.81
N THR A 244 -2.56 1.87 -14.64
CA THR A 244 -2.29 0.58 -15.27
C THR A 244 -1.12 -0.18 -14.66
N ASN A 245 -0.51 0.36 -13.60
CA ASN A 245 0.83 0.01 -13.14
C ASN A 245 0.85 -0.42 -11.66
N LEU A 246 -0.11 -1.25 -11.25
CA LEU A 246 -0.16 -1.84 -9.91
C LEU A 246 0.48 -3.23 -9.90
#